data_AF-A0A6S6P0F2-F1
#
_entry.id   AF-A0A6S6P0F2-F1
#
_cell.length_a   1.000
_cell.length_b   1.000
_cell.length_c   1.000
_cell.angle_alpha   90.00
_cell.angle_beta   90.00
_cell.angle_gamma   90.00
#
_symmetry.space_group_name_H-M   'P 1'
#
loop_
_entity.id
_entity.type
_entity.pdbx_description
1 polymer ?
#
loop_
_entity_poly.entity_id
_entity_poly.type
_entity_poly.pdbx_seq_one_letter_code
_entity_poly.pdbx_strand_id
1 'polypeptide(L)'
;MQGRDLAPGPVLPTVAAAAVLDRCGGDEVGADLLPGLSSGSIVAALGLTGTLTVGGDGSVTGQCPAVLGAPDADLLVLVAGDDVVVLDAHAAGVTVTALDGIDPTRSIGAVTVNDVRISPARVLPGARTVFRILGSAEAVGVGWACLDMAVEYAKVREQFGRTIGDLDSAWFPAAVAASHAIRASVFLAQNTIQLHGGIGYTWEHDAHLYLRRARALAALLGGGTDPLVDVVDAQRSGRARGASFALPAASRSTRCVGSPARPTSTRCSSTACSSPTQMWSAT
;
A
#
# COMPACT_ATOMS: atom_id res chain seq x y z
N MET A 1 -0.58 -3.83 14.74
CA MET A 1 -1.65 -3.48 13.77
C MET A 1 -1.14 -4.00 12.45
N GLN A 2 -1.90 -4.80 11.70
CA GLN A 2 -1.40 -5.58 10.55
C GLN A 2 -0.38 -4.87 9.66
N GLY A 3 -0.64 -3.61 9.25
CA GLY A 3 0.30 -2.85 8.42
C GLY A 3 1.66 -2.58 9.08
N ARG A 4 1.72 -2.48 10.41
CA ARG A 4 2.97 -2.32 11.17
C ARG A 4 3.84 -3.58 11.12
N ASP A 5 3.21 -4.74 11.18
CA ASP A 5 3.89 -6.02 11.37
C ASP A 5 4.12 -6.77 10.04
N LEU A 6 3.63 -6.21 8.91
CA LEU A 6 3.61 -6.86 7.58
C LEU A 6 3.11 -8.31 7.66
N ALA A 7 2.04 -8.53 8.43
CA ALA A 7 1.50 -9.86 8.63
C ALA A 7 1.09 -10.46 7.27
N PRO A 8 1.65 -11.62 6.88
CA PRO A 8 1.45 -12.19 5.55
C PRO A 8 0.03 -12.74 5.37
N GLY A 9 -0.35 -12.94 4.11
CA GLY A 9 -1.58 -13.61 3.75
C GLY A 9 -2.84 -12.73 3.71
N PRO A 10 -4.02 -13.35 3.55
CA PRO A 10 -5.26 -12.68 3.14
C PRO A 10 -6.06 -12.11 4.32
N VAL A 11 -5.40 -11.54 5.32
CA VAL A 11 -6.12 -11.03 6.50
C VAL A 11 -6.88 -9.74 6.19
N LEU A 12 -6.25 -8.74 5.54
CA LEU A 12 -6.96 -7.52 5.12
C LEU A 12 -8.20 -7.87 4.28
N PRO A 13 -8.10 -8.67 3.19
CA PRO A 13 -9.27 -8.96 2.38
C PRO A 13 -10.33 -9.77 3.14
N THR A 14 -9.94 -10.71 4.02
CA THR A 14 -10.88 -11.48 4.85
C THR A 14 -11.62 -10.62 5.88
N VAL A 15 -10.89 -9.78 6.63
CA VAL A 15 -11.49 -8.85 7.60
C VAL A 15 -12.37 -7.83 6.90
N ALA A 16 -11.96 -7.35 5.73
CA ALA A 16 -12.74 -6.40 4.97
C ALA A 16 -14.01 -7.02 4.37
N ALA A 17 -13.96 -8.26 3.91
CA ALA A 17 -15.12 -9.03 3.50
C ALA A 17 -16.12 -9.18 4.65
N ALA A 18 -15.64 -9.60 5.84
CA ALA A 18 -16.49 -9.73 7.02
C ALA A 18 -17.14 -8.39 7.41
N ALA A 19 -16.37 -7.29 7.43
CA ALA A 19 -16.90 -5.97 7.76
C ALA A 19 -17.90 -5.44 6.72
N VAL A 20 -17.75 -5.80 5.45
CA VAL A 20 -18.72 -5.47 4.40
C VAL A 20 -19.99 -6.29 4.54
N LEU A 21 -19.87 -7.60 4.79
CA LEU A 21 -21.04 -8.48 4.97
C LEU A 21 -21.85 -8.12 6.22
N ASP A 22 -21.17 -7.79 7.32
CA ASP A 22 -21.81 -7.34 8.56
C ASP A 22 -22.58 -6.02 8.40
N ARG A 23 -22.04 -5.07 7.62
CA ARG A 23 -22.62 -3.72 7.49
C ARG A 23 -23.60 -3.56 6.33
N CYS A 24 -23.35 -4.27 5.25
CA CYS A 24 -24.04 -4.09 3.97
C CYS A 24 -24.78 -5.34 3.52
N GLY A 25 -24.45 -6.52 4.07
CA GLY A 25 -25.16 -7.75 3.81
C GLY A 25 -26.50 -7.80 4.54
N GLY A 26 -27.46 -8.52 3.97
CA GLY A 26 -28.67 -8.88 4.69
C GLY A 26 -28.41 -10.00 5.71
N ASP A 27 -29.32 -10.14 6.68
CA ASP A 27 -29.22 -11.13 7.77
C ASP A 27 -28.91 -12.55 7.27
N GLU A 28 -29.49 -12.94 6.14
CA GLU A 28 -29.30 -14.26 5.54
C GLU A 28 -27.85 -14.50 5.06
N VAL A 29 -27.26 -13.54 4.35
CA VAL A 29 -25.88 -13.67 3.83
C VAL A 29 -24.87 -13.55 4.97
N GLY A 30 -25.14 -12.68 5.95
CA GLY A 30 -24.33 -12.56 7.15
C GLY A 30 -24.32 -13.86 7.96
N ALA A 31 -25.48 -14.47 8.19
CA ALA A 31 -25.59 -15.72 8.95
C ALA A 31 -24.87 -16.90 8.29
N ASP A 32 -24.83 -16.94 6.95
CA ASP A 32 -24.15 -17.98 6.17
C ASP A 32 -22.62 -17.81 6.20
N LEU A 33 -22.10 -16.60 5.95
CA LEU A 33 -20.68 -16.39 5.64
C LEU A 33 -19.84 -15.87 6.82
N LEU A 34 -20.41 -15.08 7.75
CA LEU A 34 -19.64 -14.47 8.85
C LEU A 34 -19.03 -15.49 9.83
N PRO A 35 -19.70 -16.60 10.19
CA PRO A 35 -19.08 -17.63 11.04
C PRO A 35 -17.84 -18.25 10.39
N GLY A 36 -17.87 -18.48 9.07
CA GLY A 36 -16.74 -19.01 8.33
C GLY A 36 -15.56 -18.04 8.26
N LEU A 37 -15.84 -16.77 7.96
CA LEU A 37 -14.83 -15.71 7.89
C LEU A 37 -14.17 -15.43 9.25
N SER A 38 -14.95 -15.45 10.33
CA SER A 38 -14.44 -15.20 11.69
C SER A 38 -13.65 -16.38 12.27
N SER A 39 -14.00 -17.61 11.90
CA SER A 39 -13.24 -18.81 12.27
C SER A 39 -11.99 -19.02 11.40
N GLY A 40 -11.90 -18.35 10.25
CA GLY A 40 -10.85 -18.53 9.25
C GLY A 40 -11.02 -19.79 8.39
N SER A 41 -12.20 -20.42 8.42
CA SER A 41 -12.54 -21.54 7.53
C SER A 41 -12.97 -21.09 6.13
N ILE A 42 -13.30 -19.81 5.98
CA ILE A 42 -13.50 -19.14 4.69
C ILE A 42 -12.44 -18.04 4.58
N VAL A 43 -11.67 -18.07 3.51
CA VAL A 43 -10.70 -17.04 3.15
C VAL A 43 -11.29 -16.16 2.05
N ALA A 44 -11.22 -14.85 2.22
CA ALA A 44 -11.72 -13.92 1.21
C ALA A 44 -10.61 -13.21 0.45
N ALA A 45 -10.90 -12.90 -0.81
CA ALA A 45 -10.13 -12.02 -1.67
C ALA A 45 -10.85 -10.69 -1.90
N LEU A 46 -10.08 -9.66 -2.22
CA LEU A 46 -10.60 -8.31 -2.46
C LEU A 46 -10.14 -7.73 -3.80
N GLY A 47 -11.10 -7.39 -4.65
CA GLY A 47 -10.87 -6.73 -5.94
C GLY A 47 -11.56 -5.38 -6.01
N LEU A 48 -10.79 -4.28 -6.03
CA LEU A 48 -11.32 -2.91 -6.02
C LEU A 48 -11.38 -2.23 -7.40
N THR A 49 -10.89 -2.93 -8.42
CA THR A 49 -10.80 -2.49 -9.80
C THR A 49 -11.26 -3.61 -10.72
N GLY A 50 -11.86 -3.26 -11.85
CA GLY A 50 -12.37 -4.23 -12.80
C GLY A 50 -13.47 -3.65 -13.68
N THR A 51 -13.97 -4.51 -14.55
CA THR A 51 -15.05 -4.23 -15.50
C THR A 51 -16.27 -5.12 -15.27
N LEU A 52 -16.41 -5.70 -14.06
CA LEU A 52 -17.54 -6.54 -13.72
C LEU A 52 -18.85 -5.75 -13.83
N THR A 53 -19.84 -6.39 -14.45
CA THR A 53 -21.21 -5.90 -14.55
C THR A 53 -22.16 -6.94 -14.00
N VAL A 54 -23.27 -6.48 -13.43
CA VAL A 54 -24.38 -7.32 -12.97
C VAL A 54 -25.57 -7.08 -13.90
N GLY A 55 -26.02 -8.12 -14.60
CA GLY A 55 -27.22 -8.11 -15.41
C GLY A 55 -28.49 -8.03 -14.56
N GLY A 56 -29.58 -7.55 -15.14
CA GLY A 56 -30.88 -7.43 -14.44
C GLY A 56 -31.48 -8.76 -13.99
N ASP A 57 -30.93 -9.87 -14.46
CA ASP A 57 -31.28 -11.23 -14.09
C ASP A 57 -30.32 -11.84 -13.03
N GLY A 58 -29.35 -11.07 -12.54
CA GLY A 58 -28.36 -11.51 -11.55
C GLY A 58 -27.15 -12.25 -12.14
N SER A 59 -26.97 -12.20 -13.46
CA SER A 59 -25.73 -12.67 -14.11
C SER A 59 -24.57 -11.70 -13.86
N VAL A 60 -23.40 -12.21 -13.51
CA VAL A 60 -22.18 -11.42 -13.34
C VAL A 60 -21.20 -11.79 -14.42
N THR A 61 -20.68 -10.80 -15.14
CA THR A 61 -19.66 -10.99 -16.18
C THR A 61 -18.64 -9.88 -16.17
N GLY A 62 -17.38 -10.22 -16.45
CA GLY A 62 -16.30 -9.25 -16.62
C GLY A 62 -15.00 -9.73 -16.00
N GLN A 63 -14.13 -8.77 -15.67
CA GLN A 63 -12.75 -9.03 -15.29
C GLN A 63 -12.31 -8.13 -14.15
N CYS A 64 -11.55 -8.69 -13.21
CA CYS A 64 -10.79 -7.96 -12.21
C CYS A 64 -9.31 -8.32 -12.37
N PRO A 65 -8.47 -7.44 -12.94
CA PRO A 65 -7.08 -7.78 -13.29
C PRO A 65 -6.16 -7.91 -12.06
N ALA A 66 -6.58 -7.41 -10.90
CA ALA A 66 -5.81 -7.39 -9.68
C ALA A 66 -6.72 -7.57 -8.47
N VAL A 67 -6.75 -8.80 -7.93
CA VAL A 67 -7.54 -9.19 -6.78
C VAL A 67 -6.60 -9.73 -5.71
N LEU A 68 -6.55 -9.02 -4.57
CA LEU A 68 -5.66 -9.34 -3.46
C LEU A 68 -6.15 -10.60 -2.75
N GLY A 69 -5.29 -11.60 -2.58
CA GLY A 69 -5.61 -12.86 -1.94
C GLY A 69 -6.34 -13.87 -2.83
N ALA A 70 -6.61 -13.55 -4.10
CA ALA A 70 -7.45 -14.38 -4.96
C ALA A 70 -6.99 -15.83 -5.15
N PRO A 71 -5.68 -16.13 -5.31
CA PRO A 71 -5.24 -17.51 -5.49
C PRO A 71 -5.56 -18.44 -4.32
N ASP A 72 -5.74 -17.89 -3.12
CA ASP A 72 -5.91 -18.65 -1.87
C ASP A 72 -7.34 -18.53 -1.30
N ALA A 73 -8.25 -17.88 -2.01
CA ALA A 73 -9.56 -17.51 -1.47
C ALA A 73 -10.66 -18.50 -1.87
N ASP A 74 -11.58 -18.71 -0.94
CA ASP A 74 -12.87 -19.40 -1.14
C ASP A 74 -13.96 -18.39 -1.58
N LEU A 75 -13.81 -17.13 -1.18
CA LEU A 75 -14.80 -16.07 -1.41
C LEU A 75 -14.15 -14.87 -2.11
N LEU A 76 -14.76 -14.39 -3.19
CA LEU A 76 -14.30 -13.21 -3.93
C LEU A 76 -15.23 -12.03 -3.67
N VAL A 77 -14.67 -10.94 -3.13
CA VAL A 77 -15.41 -9.69 -2.91
C VAL A 77 -14.90 -8.66 -3.92
N LEU A 78 -15.67 -8.45 -4.98
CA LEU A 78 -15.23 -7.74 -6.18
C LEU A 78 -16.14 -6.55 -6.47
N VAL A 79 -15.56 -5.42 -6.88
CA VAL A 79 -16.36 -4.27 -7.31
C VAL A 79 -17.00 -4.54 -8.68
N ALA A 80 -18.31 -4.30 -8.78
CA ALA A 80 -19.05 -4.19 -10.02
C ALA A 80 -19.73 -2.80 -10.10
N GLY A 81 -19.17 -1.88 -10.88
CA GLY A 81 -19.61 -0.48 -10.91
C GLY A 81 -19.39 0.23 -9.56
N ASP A 82 -20.48 0.74 -8.98
CA ASP A 82 -20.49 1.36 -7.64
C ASP A 82 -20.77 0.36 -6.50
N ASP A 83 -21.23 -0.85 -6.86
CA ASP A 83 -21.55 -1.92 -5.93
C ASP A 83 -20.40 -2.92 -5.77
N VAL A 84 -20.57 -3.82 -4.82
CA VAL A 84 -19.66 -4.94 -4.57
C VAL A 84 -20.44 -6.24 -4.69
N VAL A 85 -19.91 -7.20 -5.44
CA VAL A 85 -20.47 -8.54 -5.57
C VAL A 85 -19.65 -9.53 -4.76
N VAL A 86 -20.35 -10.50 -4.19
CA VAL A 86 -19.76 -11.60 -3.42
C VAL A 86 -19.95 -12.90 -4.20
N LEU A 87 -18.85 -13.46 -4.70
CA LEU A 87 -18.83 -14.67 -5.51
C LEU A 87 -18.09 -15.78 -4.76
N ASP A 88 -18.50 -17.02 -4.97
CA ASP A 88 -17.68 -18.18 -4.62
C ASP A 88 -16.52 -18.28 -5.63
N ALA A 89 -15.29 -18.38 -5.14
CA ALA A 89 -14.08 -18.45 -5.96
C ALA A 89 -14.03 -19.70 -6.85
N HIS A 90 -14.73 -20.76 -6.46
CA HIS A 90 -14.78 -22.06 -7.13
C HIS A 90 -16.07 -22.28 -7.92
N ALA A 91 -16.95 -21.28 -8.01
CA ALA A 91 -18.15 -21.36 -8.83
C ALA A 91 -17.82 -21.59 -10.31
N ALA A 92 -18.66 -22.38 -10.98
CA ALA A 92 -18.58 -22.54 -12.43
C ALA A 92 -18.72 -21.18 -13.12
N GLY A 93 -17.78 -20.86 -14.02
CA GLY A 93 -17.72 -19.55 -14.71
C GLY A 93 -16.76 -18.55 -14.05
N VAL A 94 -16.22 -18.84 -12.86
CA VAL A 94 -15.12 -18.07 -12.26
C VAL A 94 -13.78 -18.70 -12.65
N THR A 95 -12.80 -17.88 -13.02
CA THR A 95 -11.43 -18.33 -13.27
C THR A 95 -10.47 -17.39 -12.57
N VAL A 96 -9.63 -17.94 -11.70
CA VAL A 96 -8.57 -17.22 -10.98
C VAL A 96 -7.22 -17.60 -11.58
N THR A 97 -6.47 -16.61 -12.03
CA THR A 97 -5.11 -16.78 -12.54
C THR A 97 -4.15 -16.10 -11.56
N ALA A 98 -3.31 -16.87 -10.88
CA ALA A 98 -2.28 -16.33 -10.01
C ALA A 98 -1.28 -15.45 -10.79
N LEU A 99 -0.85 -14.36 -10.17
CA LEU A 99 0.09 -13.40 -10.74
C LEU A 99 1.34 -13.29 -9.86
N ASP A 100 2.47 -13.01 -10.49
CA ASP A 100 3.70 -12.65 -9.79
C ASP A 100 3.60 -11.21 -9.27
N GLY A 101 3.30 -11.07 -7.98
CA GLY A 101 3.19 -9.79 -7.29
C GLY A 101 4.55 -9.18 -6.92
N ILE A 102 4.60 -7.84 -6.83
CA ILE A 102 5.77 -7.13 -6.28
C ILE A 102 5.94 -7.37 -4.77
N ASP A 103 4.83 -7.58 -4.07
CA ASP A 103 4.80 -7.85 -2.64
C ASP A 103 4.83 -9.37 -2.41
N PRO A 104 5.94 -9.95 -1.91
CA PRO A 104 6.03 -11.38 -1.68
C PRO A 104 5.25 -11.85 -0.45
N THR A 105 4.74 -10.93 0.37
CA THR A 105 4.00 -11.26 1.60
C THR A 105 2.53 -11.58 1.33
N ARG A 106 2.06 -11.33 0.11
CA ARG A 106 0.65 -11.41 -0.27
C ARG A 106 0.48 -11.95 -1.68
N SER A 107 -0.47 -12.86 -1.83
CA SER A 107 -0.87 -13.36 -3.14
C SER A 107 -1.76 -12.36 -3.88
N ILE A 108 -1.66 -12.34 -5.20
CA ILE A 108 -2.52 -11.54 -6.07
C ILE A 108 -2.87 -12.34 -7.31
N GLY A 109 -4.10 -12.21 -7.79
CA GLY A 109 -4.58 -12.92 -8.97
C GLY A 109 -5.44 -12.04 -9.87
N ALA A 110 -5.50 -12.39 -11.15
CA ALA A 110 -6.52 -11.89 -12.06
C ALA A 110 -7.74 -12.81 -11.97
N VAL A 111 -8.93 -12.23 -11.92
CA VAL A 111 -10.20 -12.96 -11.87
C VAL A 111 -11.03 -12.64 -13.11
N THR A 112 -11.42 -13.69 -13.82
CA THR A 112 -12.42 -13.67 -14.90
C THR A 112 -13.72 -14.24 -14.37
N VAL A 113 -14.84 -13.58 -14.68
CA VAL A 113 -16.18 -14.06 -14.38
C VAL A 113 -16.98 -14.11 -15.68
N ASN A 114 -17.52 -15.28 -16.00
CA ASN A 114 -18.30 -15.52 -17.22
C ASN A 114 -19.69 -16.06 -16.85
N ASP A 115 -20.69 -15.19 -16.94
CA ASP A 115 -22.11 -15.51 -16.72
C ASP A 115 -22.42 -16.29 -15.41
N VAL A 116 -21.88 -15.79 -14.30
CA VAL A 116 -22.10 -16.40 -12.98
C VAL A 116 -23.37 -15.84 -12.36
N ARG A 117 -24.33 -16.71 -12.04
CA ARG A 117 -25.60 -16.32 -11.43
C ARG A 117 -25.44 -16.15 -9.92
N ILE A 118 -25.84 -14.99 -9.40
CA ILE A 118 -25.88 -14.73 -7.96
C ILE A 118 -27.26 -14.29 -7.49
N SER A 119 -27.54 -14.54 -6.21
CA SER A 119 -28.69 -13.96 -5.53
C SER A 119 -28.53 -12.44 -5.43
N PRO A 120 -29.61 -11.64 -5.54
CA PRO A 120 -29.56 -10.20 -5.28
C PRO A 120 -28.97 -9.84 -3.91
N ALA A 121 -29.08 -10.72 -2.91
CA ALA A 121 -28.51 -10.52 -1.59
C ALA A 121 -26.96 -10.49 -1.58
N ARG A 122 -26.31 -10.97 -2.64
CA ARG A 122 -24.84 -10.94 -2.82
C ARG A 122 -24.35 -9.72 -3.59
N VAL A 123 -25.23 -8.74 -3.86
CA VAL A 123 -24.90 -7.43 -4.43
C VAL A 123 -25.03 -6.39 -3.33
N LEU A 124 -23.91 -5.81 -2.90
CA LEU A 124 -23.78 -4.99 -1.71
C LEU A 124 -23.47 -3.53 -2.07
N PRO A 125 -24.44 -2.61 -1.96
CA PRO A 125 -24.21 -1.20 -2.23
C PRO A 125 -23.38 -0.53 -1.13
N GLY A 126 -22.52 0.43 -1.51
CA GLY A 126 -21.76 1.26 -0.54
C GLY A 126 -20.57 0.59 0.15
N ALA A 127 -20.32 -0.70 -0.11
CA ALA A 127 -19.25 -1.49 0.48
C ALA A 127 -17.82 -0.97 0.19
N ARG A 128 -17.63 -0.19 -0.89
CA ARG A 128 -16.35 0.44 -1.25
C ARG A 128 -15.77 1.32 -0.13
N THR A 129 -16.62 1.91 0.70
CA THR A 129 -16.20 2.78 1.81
C THR A 129 -15.46 2.00 2.90
N VAL A 130 -15.91 0.79 3.23
CA VAL A 130 -15.27 -0.06 4.24
C VAL A 130 -13.84 -0.41 3.83
N PHE A 131 -13.62 -0.71 2.55
CA PHE A 131 -12.28 -1.00 2.02
C PHE A 131 -11.33 0.19 2.12
N ARG A 132 -11.82 1.40 1.84
CA ARG A 132 -11.02 2.63 1.98
C ARG A 132 -10.59 2.83 3.43
N ILE A 133 -11.47 2.56 4.40
CA ILE A 133 -11.15 2.69 5.82
C ILE A 133 -10.05 1.70 6.22
N LEU A 134 -10.23 0.41 5.91
CA LEU A 134 -9.29 -0.63 6.33
C LEU A 134 -7.94 -0.54 5.61
N GLY A 135 -7.95 -0.24 4.31
CA GLY A 135 -6.71 0.02 3.56
C GLY A 135 -5.96 1.26 4.06
N SER A 136 -6.67 2.31 4.48
CA SER A 136 -6.04 3.49 5.10
C SER A 136 -5.42 3.15 6.46
N ALA A 137 -6.09 2.35 7.27
CA ALA A 137 -5.55 1.88 8.54
C ALA A 137 -4.26 1.06 8.34
N GLU A 138 -4.24 0.19 7.33
CA GLU A 138 -3.03 -0.56 6.97
C GLU A 138 -1.89 0.37 6.55
N ALA A 139 -2.17 1.34 5.66
CA ALA A 139 -1.16 2.31 5.20
C ALA A 139 -0.54 3.12 6.35
N VAL A 140 -1.35 3.53 7.34
CA VAL A 140 -0.87 4.21 8.55
C VAL A 140 0.05 3.28 9.35
N GLY A 141 -0.32 2.00 9.49
CA GLY A 141 0.51 0.98 10.14
C GLY A 141 1.87 0.81 9.45
N VAL A 142 1.88 0.73 8.11
CA VAL A 142 3.12 0.62 7.31
C VAL A 142 4.01 1.84 7.53
N GLY A 143 3.42 3.06 7.46
CA GLY A 143 4.16 4.29 7.72
C GLY A 143 4.79 4.32 9.12
N TRP A 144 4.06 3.84 10.12
CA TRP A 144 4.58 3.71 11.49
C TRP A 144 5.78 2.76 11.56
N ALA A 145 5.68 1.57 10.97
CA ALA A 145 6.79 0.61 10.98
C ALA A 145 8.03 1.13 10.26
N CYS A 146 7.86 1.77 9.11
CA CYS A 146 8.96 2.38 8.36
C CYS A 146 9.69 3.43 9.20
N LEU A 147 8.94 4.26 9.94
CA LEU A 147 9.52 5.25 10.85
C LEU A 147 10.29 4.58 11.99
N ASP A 148 9.69 3.59 12.64
CA ASP A 148 10.28 2.85 13.76
C ASP A 148 11.60 2.17 13.35
N MET A 149 11.58 1.42 12.24
CA MET A 149 12.77 0.76 11.68
C MET A 149 13.86 1.77 11.28
N ALA A 150 13.48 2.89 10.67
CA ALA A 150 14.45 3.92 10.28
C ALA A 150 15.14 4.55 11.49
N VAL A 151 14.37 4.85 12.55
CA VAL A 151 14.91 5.39 13.80
C VAL A 151 15.83 4.40 14.49
N GLU A 152 15.41 3.13 14.62
CA GLU A 152 16.24 2.10 15.26
C GLU A 152 17.54 1.85 14.47
N TYR A 153 17.46 1.79 13.14
CA TYR A 153 18.65 1.61 12.31
C TYR A 153 19.59 2.83 12.39
N ALA A 154 19.04 4.04 12.47
CA ALA A 154 19.84 5.26 12.56
C ALA A 154 20.73 5.30 13.81
N LYS A 155 20.26 4.74 14.94
CA LYS A 155 21.00 4.68 16.20
C LYS A 155 22.26 3.82 16.13
N VAL A 156 22.26 2.78 15.29
CA VAL A 156 23.32 1.76 15.28
C VAL A 156 24.22 1.83 14.04
N ARG A 157 23.75 2.45 12.96
CA ARG A 157 24.49 2.47 11.70
C ARG A 157 25.56 3.56 11.69
N GLU A 158 26.83 3.17 11.60
CA GLU A 158 27.96 4.11 11.54
C GLU A 158 28.47 4.43 10.13
N GLN A 159 28.63 5.70 9.80
CA GLN A 159 29.31 6.19 8.60
C GLN A 159 30.16 7.42 8.93
N PHE A 160 31.33 7.54 8.30
CA PHE A 160 32.25 8.67 8.53
C PHE A 160 32.67 8.84 10.00
N GLY A 161 32.83 7.71 10.72
CA GLY A 161 33.27 7.70 12.11
C GLY A 161 32.19 8.07 13.14
N ARG A 162 30.91 8.11 12.75
CA ARG A 162 29.78 8.42 13.64
C ARG A 162 28.50 7.70 13.23
N THR A 163 27.52 7.61 14.12
CA THR A 163 26.19 7.07 13.80
C THR A 163 25.42 7.99 12.85
N ILE A 164 24.63 7.44 11.93
CA ILE A 164 23.77 8.24 11.03
C ILE A 164 22.58 8.88 11.76
N GLY A 165 22.30 8.43 12.99
CA GLY A 165 21.37 9.05 13.93
C GLY A 165 21.94 10.26 14.66
N ASP A 166 23.21 10.63 14.39
CA ASP A 166 23.72 11.95 14.79
C ASP A 166 22.82 13.02 14.16
N LEU A 167 22.38 13.98 14.99
CA LEU A 167 21.43 15.03 14.59
C LEU A 167 21.96 15.85 13.41
N ASP A 168 23.28 15.99 13.32
CA ASP A 168 23.96 16.65 12.18
C ASP A 168 23.77 15.91 10.85
N SER A 169 23.53 14.59 10.87
CA SER A 169 23.31 13.76 9.69
C SER A 169 21.84 13.40 9.42
N ALA A 170 20.97 13.56 10.42
CA ALA A 170 19.55 13.20 10.33
C ALA A 170 18.65 14.30 9.72
N TRP A 171 19.21 15.48 9.41
CA TRP A 171 18.43 16.64 8.92
C TRP A 171 17.61 16.34 7.66
N PHE A 172 18.17 15.63 6.67
CA PHE A 172 17.48 15.37 5.40
C PHE A 172 16.35 14.35 5.55
N PRO A 173 16.55 13.16 6.18
CA PRO A 173 15.44 12.28 6.52
C PRO A 173 14.35 12.95 7.38
N ALA A 174 14.73 13.81 8.32
CA ALA A 174 13.77 14.58 9.12
C ALA A 174 12.96 15.56 8.27
N ALA A 175 13.59 16.27 7.33
CA ALA A 175 12.92 17.18 6.40
C ALA A 175 11.93 16.42 5.48
N VAL A 176 12.32 15.25 4.96
CA VAL A 176 11.43 14.37 4.18
C VAL A 176 10.23 13.93 5.01
N ALA A 177 10.46 13.42 6.23
CA ALA A 177 9.37 12.99 7.10
C ALA A 177 8.40 14.13 7.44
N ALA A 178 8.94 15.30 7.82
CA ALA A 178 8.16 16.50 8.12
C ALA A 178 7.31 16.95 6.93
N SER A 179 7.88 16.92 5.72
CA SER A 179 7.20 17.35 4.49
C SER A 179 5.92 16.55 4.17
N HIS A 180 5.89 15.28 4.54
CA HIS A 180 4.73 14.41 4.35
C HIS A 180 3.80 14.41 5.57
N ALA A 181 4.35 14.19 6.76
CA ALA A 181 3.57 13.98 7.98
C ALA A 181 2.76 15.23 8.38
N ILE A 182 3.36 16.42 8.29
CA ILE A 182 2.70 17.68 8.67
C ILE A 182 1.51 17.95 7.75
N ARG A 183 1.73 17.85 6.43
CA ARG A 183 0.69 18.09 5.42
C ARG A 183 -0.46 17.10 5.56
N ALA A 184 -0.14 15.81 5.75
CA ALA A 184 -1.14 14.79 6.00
C ALA A 184 -1.94 15.09 7.28
N SER A 185 -1.27 15.46 8.37
CA SER A 185 -1.93 15.74 9.66
C SER A 185 -2.93 16.90 9.58
N VAL A 186 -2.57 18.01 8.91
CA VAL A 186 -3.46 19.15 8.69
C VAL A 186 -4.65 18.76 7.82
N PHE A 187 -4.40 18.06 6.70
CA PHE A 187 -5.46 17.62 5.80
C PHE A 187 -6.46 16.70 6.51
N LEU A 188 -5.99 15.71 7.27
CA LEU A 188 -6.83 14.78 8.02
C LEU A 188 -7.63 15.51 9.11
N ALA A 189 -6.99 16.41 9.87
CA ALA A 189 -7.67 17.16 10.93
C ALA A 189 -8.75 18.10 10.36
N GLN A 190 -8.51 18.74 9.20
CA GLN A 190 -9.52 19.57 8.53
C GLN A 190 -10.72 18.75 8.07
N ASN A 191 -10.49 17.60 7.42
CA ASN A 191 -11.57 16.72 6.99
C ASN A 191 -12.33 16.15 8.19
N THR A 192 -11.64 15.87 9.30
CA THR A 192 -12.29 15.45 10.56
C THR A 192 -13.27 16.49 11.05
N ILE A 193 -12.92 17.79 11.03
CA ILE A 193 -13.87 18.86 11.37
C ILE A 193 -15.07 18.85 10.43
N GLN A 194 -14.84 18.73 9.12
CA GLN A 194 -15.95 18.74 8.16
C GLN A 194 -16.91 17.56 8.33
N LEU A 195 -16.40 16.38 8.68
CA LEU A 195 -17.22 15.20 8.95
C LEU A 195 -18.10 15.36 10.20
N HIS A 196 -17.62 16.09 11.21
CA HIS A 196 -18.41 16.36 12.42
C HIS A 196 -19.36 17.57 12.25
N GLY A 197 -19.12 18.44 11.25
CA GLY A 197 -19.88 19.67 11.08
C GLY A 197 -19.66 20.64 12.24
N GLY A 198 -20.72 21.35 12.66
CA GLY A 198 -20.65 22.39 13.68
C GLY A 198 -20.04 21.91 15.01
N ILE A 199 -20.42 20.71 15.48
CA ILE A 199 -19.93 20.17 16.78
C ILE A 199 -18.40 19.98 16.77
N GLY A 200 -17.81 19.73 15.61
CA GLY A 200 -16.37 19.56 15.47
C GLY A 200 -15.57 20.80 15.88
N TYR A 201 -16.18 21.99 15.88
CA TYR A 201 -15.55 23.26 16.27
C TYR A 201 -15.93 23.74 17.69
N THR A 202 -16.82 23.01 18.36
CA THR A 202 -17.30 23.30 19.72
C THR A 202 -16.51 22.53 20.79
N TRP A 203 -16.73 22.82 22.08
CA TRP A 203 -16.01 22.16 23.19
C TRP A 203 -16.56 20.77 23.53
N GLU A 204 -17.67 20.41 22.92
CA GLU A 204 -18.38 19.15 23.10
C GLU A 204 -17.71 17.98 22.34
N HIS A 205 -16.72 18.27 21.48
CA HIS A 205 -15.96 17.27 20.75
C HIS A 205 -14.49 17.66 20.56
N ASP A 206 -13.55 16.73 20.71
CA ASP A 206 -12.10 17.01 20.70
C ASP A 206 -11.50 17.32 19.32
N ALA A 207 -12.24 17.17 18.23
CA ALA A 207 -11.73 17.36 16.86
C ALA A 207 -11.04 18.72 16.66
N HIS A 208 -11.56 19.78 17.27
CA HIS A 208 -10.95 21.11 17.21
C HIS A 208 -9.56 21.18 17.86
N LEU A 209 -9.27 20.36 18.89
CA LEU A 209 -7.96 20.28 19.53
C LEU A 209 -6.91 19.70 18.58
N TYR A 210 -7.29 18.68 17.80
CA TYR A 210 -6.42 18.07 16.80
C TYR A 210 -6.10 19.04 15.65
N LEU A 211 -7.09 19.78 15.15
CA LEU A 211 -6.85 20.80 14.11
C LEU A 211 -5.94 21.93 14.62
N ARG A 212 -6.16 22.40 15.86
CA ARG A 212 -5.30 23.41 16.49
C ARG A 212 -3.87 22.91 16.63
N ARG A 213 -3.67 21.68 17.10
CA ARG A 213 -2.34 21.06 17.22
C ARG A 213 -1.67 20.89 15.87
N ALA A 214 -2.37 20.37 14.86
CA ALA A 214 -1.83 20.17 13.52
C ALA A 214 -1.40 21.50 12.88
N ARG A 215 -2.22 22.55 13.01
CA ARG A 215 -1.88 23.89 12.52
C ARG A 215 -0.74 24.54 13.29
N ALA A 216 -0.69 24.37 14.62
CA ALA A 216 0.41 24.87 15.43
C ALA A 216 1.73 24.20 15.03
N LEU A 217 1.75 22.88 14.88
CA LEU A 217 2.91 22.15 14.39
C LEU A 217 3.32 22.58 12.98
N ALA A 218 2.36 22.75 12.07
CA ALA A 218 2.63 23.23 10.72
C ALA A 218 3.22 24.64 10.70
N ALA A 219 2.73 25.55 11.56
CA ALA A 219 3.26 26.90 11.67
C ALA A 219 4.67 26.92 12.30
N LEU A 220 4.92 26.09 13.32
CA LEU A 220 6.24 26.01 13.96
C LEU A 220 7.29 25.38 13.04
N LEU A 221 6.91 24.32 12.32
CA LEU A 221 7.81 23.57 11.45
C LEU A 221 7.90 24.16 10.03
N GLY A 222 6.94 25.01 9.64
CA GLY A 222 6.95 25.76 8.38
C GLY A 222 7.28 27.25 8.53
N GLY A 223 7.42 27.76 9.77
CA GLY A 223 7.81 29.15 10.06
C GLY A 223 9.29 29.45 9.81
N GLY A 224 10.10 28.42 9.54
CA GLY A 224 11.44 28.53 8.95
C GLY A 224 11.41 28.34 7.43
N THR A 225 12.42 27.68 6.86
CA THR A 225 12.33 27.11 5.51
C THR A 225 11.32 25.94 5.55
N ASP A 226 10.32 25.94 4.66
CA ASP A 226 9.44 24.78 4.50
C ASP A 226 10.31 23.52 4.33
N PRO A 227 10.10 22.43 5.09
CA PRO A 227 10.87 21.20 4.94
C PRO A 227 10.92 20.68 3.50
N LEU A 228 9.93 20.99 2.67
CA LEU A 228 9.98 20.71 1.23
C LEU A 228 11.08 21.47 0.49
N VAL A 229 11.36 22.71 0.87
CA VAL A 229 12.47 23.49 0.32
C VAL A 229 13.79 22.84 0.68
N ASP A 230 13.97 22.39 1.93
CA ASP A 230 15.18 21.65 2.32
C ASP A 230 15.36 20.37 1.49
N VAL A 231 14.26 19.65 1.21
CA VAL A 231 14.29 18.46 0.34
C VAL A 231 14.66 18.83 -1.11
N VAL A 232 14.04 19.88 -1.66
CA VAL A 232 14.31 20.36 -3.03
C VAL A 232 15.75 20.86 -3.17
N ASP A 233 16.24 21.64 -2.22
CA ASP A 233 17.60 22.18 -2.23
C ASP A 233 18.63 21.08 -2.02
N ALA A 234 18.33 20.09 -1.18
CA ALA A 234 19.14 18.89 -1.07
C ALA A 234 19.25 18.18 -2.43
N GLN A 235 18.15 18.01 -3.17
CA GLN A 235 18.16 17.39 -4.49
C GLN A 235 18.96 18.21 -5.49
N ARG A 236 18.72 19.53 -5.57
CA ARG A 236 19.42 20.43 -6.48
C ARG A 236 20.93 20.49 -6.24
N SER A 237 21.34 20.46 -4.97
CA SER A 237 22.75 20.51 -4.58
C SER A 237 23.45 19.15 -4.58
N GLY A 238 22.75 18.06 -4.92
CA GLY A 238 23.29 16.70 -4.85
C GLY A 238 23.58 16.19 -3.43
N ARG A 239 23.09 16.91 -2.41
CA ARG A 239 23.14 16.52 -0.99
C ARG A 239 22.04 15.54 -0.60
N ALA A 240 20.95 15.46 -1.39
CA ALA A 240 19.93 14.43 -1.28
C ALA A 240 20.52 13.09 -1.74
N ARG A 241 21.29 12.47 -0.86
CA ARG A 241 21.73 11.11 -1.06
C ARG A 241 20.63 10.22 -0.53
N GLY A 242 19.75 9.77 -1.43
CA GLY A 242 18.95 8.58 -1.17
C GLY A 242 19.88 7.43 -0.77
N ALA A 243 19.36 6.44 -0.04
CA ALA A 243 20.15 5.29 0.34
C ALA A 243 20.68 4.59 -0.92
N SER A 244 21.93 4.87 -1.28
CA SER A 244 22.64 4.22 -2.37
C SER A 244 23.32 3.00 -1.77
N PHE A 245 22.76 1.84 -2.06
CA PHE A 245 23.34 0.57 -1.64
C PHE A 245 24.18 0.04 -2.79
N ALA A 246 25.50 -0.02 -2.60
CA ALA A 246 26.33 -0.88 -3.44
C ALA A 246 25.96 -2.33 -3.10
N LEU A 247 25.14 -2.93 -3.94
CA LEU A 247 24.74 -4.32 -3.81
C LEU A 247 25.99 -5.24 -3.92
N PRO A 248 26.17 -6.21 -3.01
CA PRO A 248 27.25 -7.20 -3.11
C PRO A 248 27.22 -7.90 -4.46
N ALA A 249 28.37 -8.32 -4.99
CA ALA A 249 28.42 -9.07 -6.25
C ALA A 249 27.52 -10.33 -6.23
N ALA A 250 27.33 -10.92 -5.04
CA ALA A 250 26.46 -12.07 -4.80
C ALA A 250 24.96 -11.79 -4.97
N SER A 251 24.47 -10.54 -4.88
CA SER A 251 23.04 -10.25 -5.12
C SER A 251 22.71 -10.04 -6.60
N ARG A 252 23.71 -10.11 -7.50
CA ARG A 252 23.48 -10.12 -8.95
C ARG A 252 22.93 -11.45 -9.44
N SER A 253 23.22 -12.56 -8.75
CA SER A 253 22.69 -13.88 -9.10
C SER A 253 21.19 -14.01 -8.83
N THR A 254 20.67 -13.27 -7.83
CA THR A 254 19.23 -13.23 -7.52
C THR A 254 18.40 -12.56 -8.63
N ARG A 255 19.04 -11.81 -9.54
CA ARG A 255 18.38 -11.25 -10.73
C ARG A 255 17.99 -12.32 -11.75
N CYS A 256 18.56 -13.53 -11.66
CA CYS A 256 18.38 -14.60 -12.66
C CYS A 256 17.52 -15.77 -12.19
N VAL A 257 16.95 -15.78 -10.97
CA VAL A 257 16.12 -16.90 -10.49
C VAL A 257 14.63 -16.76 -10.86
N GLY A 258 14.23 -15.64 -11.48
CA GLY A 258 12.84 -15.38 -11.92
C GLY A 258 12.61 -15.40 -13.44
N SER A 259 13.50 -15.97 -14.25
CA SER A 259 13.27 -16.08 -15.70
C SER A 259 13.71 -17.46 -16.19
N PRO A 260 12.82 -18.28 -16.80
CA PRO A 260 13.27 -19.49 -17.47
C PRO A 260 14.20 -19.07 -18.61
N ALA A 261 15.43 -19.58 -18.55
CA ALA A 261 16.52 -19.27 -19.46
C ALA A 261 16.06 -19.33 -20.93
N ARG A 262 16.13 -18.18 -21.63
CA ARG A 262 16.22 -18.20 -23.09
C ARG A 262 17.63 -18.61 -23.49
N PRO A 263 17.80 -19.52 -24.47
CA PRO A 263 19.11 -19.97 -24.89
C PRO A 263 19.91 -18.82 -25.49
N THR A 264 21.15 -18.73 -25.04
CA THR A 264 22.19 -17.79 -25.42
C THR A 264 22.44 -17.75 -26.93
N SER A 265 22.41 -16.56 -27.54
CA SER A 265 23.12 -16.27 -28.79
C SER A 265 24.39 -15.46 -28.52
N THR A 266 25.50 -16.20 -28.50
CA THR A 266 26.83 -15.89 -29.07
C THR A 266 27.33 -14.42 -29.10
N ARG A 267 28.31 -14.18 -28.21
CA ARG A 267 29.53 -13.35 -28.32
C ARG A 267 29.44 -11.87 -28.75
N CYS A 268 30.03 -11.02 -27.92
CA CYS A 268 31.28 -10.37 -28.34
C CYS A 268 32.23 -10.20 -27.13
N SER A 269 33.49 -10.56 -27.37
CA SER A 269 34.56 -10.79 -26.41
C SER A 269 35.30 -9.51 -25.97
N SER A 270 35.88 -9.61 -24.78
CA SER A 270 36.97 -8.82 -24.20
C SER A 270 37.93 -8.15 -25.20
N THR A 271 38.40 -6.93 -24.90
CA THR A 271 39.79 -6.59 -24.48
C THR A 271 39.92 -5.09 -24.17
N ALA A 272 40.81 -4.75 -23.24
CA ALA A 272 41.43 -3.44 -22.95
C ALA A 272 40.80 -2.56 -21.86
N CYS A 273 41.20 -2.89 -20.63
CA CYS A 273 41.42 -1.92 -19.56
C CYS A 273 42.83 -1.32 -19.75
N SER A 274 42.95 -0.01 -19.91
CA SER A 274 44.12 0.77 -19.51
C SER A 274 43.80 2.27 -19.60
N SER A 275 43.82 2.95 -18.44
CA SER A 275 43.91 4.41 -18.32
C SER A 275 45.24 4.92 -18.90
N PRO A 276 45.35 6.23 -19.20
CA PRO A 276 46.12 7.05 -18.26
C PRO A 276 45.61 8.49 -18.07
N THR A 277 45.86 8.98 -16.86
CA THR A 277 45.86 10.39 -16.45
C THR A 277 47.12 11.09 -17.01
N GLN A 278 46.98 12.26 -17.63
CA GLN A 278 47.76 13.50 -17.41
C GLN A 278 47.91 14.37 -18.67
N MET A 279 47.78 15.70 -18.44
CA MET A 279 48.54 16.79 -19.05
C MET A 279 48.26 17.18 -20.53
N TRP A 280 47.63 18.35 -20.73
CA TRP A 280 48.30 19.55 -21.29
C TRP A 280 47.39 20.79 -21.27
N SER A 281 47.99 21.90 -20.84
CA SER A 281 47.56 23.29 -20.96
C SER A 281 48.13 23.93 -22.23
N ALA A 282 47.50 25.02 -22.66
CA ALA A 282 47.93 26.06 -23.62
C ALA A 282 47.91 25.69 -25.12
N THR A 283 46.97 26.26 -25.87
CA THR A 283 47.12 27.57 -26.56
C THR A 283 45.73 28.14 -26.80
#